data_AF-A0A7V2EE33-F1
#
_entry.id   AF-A0A7V2EE33-F1
#
_cell.length_a   1.000
_cell.length_b   1.000
_cell.length_c   1.000
_cell.angle_alpha   90.00
_cell.angle_beta   90.00
_cell.angle_gamma   90.00
#
_symmetry.space_group_name_H-M   'P 1'
#
loop_
_entity.id
_entity.type
_entity.pdbx_description
1 polymer ?
#
loop_
_entity_poly.entity_id
_entity_poly.type
_entity_poly.pdbx_seq_one_letter_code
_entity_poly.pdbx_strand_id
1 'polypeptide(L)'
;MTFLRFVIVLILSSMLFYFLLENSEIRINFHIFGSAYESVPLWVIILVSFIFGFASSSIIGLIEITRAKIQLNNKERKIKYLENELDELRKFLMEEET
;
A
#
# COMPACT_ATOMS: atom_id res chain seq x y z
N MET A 1 -8.29 -14.58 0.16
CA MET A 1 -7.83 -15.48 1.24
C MET A 1 -6.49 -15.04 1.84
N THR A 2 -5.49 -14.64 1.05
CA THR A 2 -4.14 -14.29 1.56
C THR A 2 -4.09 -13.00 2.39
N PHE A 3 -4.82 -11.95 1.99
CA PHE A 3 -4.83 -10.66 2.70
C PHE A 3 -5.42 -10.75 4.11
N LEU A 4 -6.58 -11.39 4.27
CA LEU A 4 -7.19 -11.59 5.59
C LEU A 4 -6.27 -12.39 6.53
N ARG A 5 -5.60 -13.43 5.99
CA ARG A 5 -4.64 -14.23 6.75
C ARG A 5 -3.43 -13.39 7.19
N PHE A 6 -2.94 -12.49 6.34
CA PHE A 6 -1.87 -11.56 6.66
C PHE A 6 -2.27 -10.60 7.78
N VAL A 7 -3.49 -10.02 7.70
CA VAL A 7 -4.02 -9.12 8.75
C VAL A 7 -4.14 -9.85 10.09
N ILE A 8 -4.65 -11.09 10.10
CA ILE A 8 -4.77 -11.90 11.33
C ILE A 8 -3.39 -12.20 11.94
N VAL A 9 -2.42 -12.64 11.12
CA VAL A 9 -1.04 -12.91 11.58
C VAL A 9 -0.39 -11.65 12.15
N LEU A 10 -0.61 -10.51 11.51
CA LEU A 10 -0.10 -9.23 11.95
C LEU A 10 -0.68 -8.83 13.31
N ILE A 11 -2.00 -8.93 13.49
CA ILE A 11 -2.67 -8.64 14.77
C ILE A 11 -2.16 -9.57 15.88
N LEU A 12 -2.10 -10.89 15.62
CA LEU A 12 -1.63 -11.86 16.61
C LEU A 12 -0.16 -11.63 17.00
N SER A 13 0.69 -11.33 16.03
CA SER A 13 2.10 -10.99 16.27
C SER A 13 2.20 -9.73 17.12
N SER A 14 1.46 -8.67 16.80
CA SER A 14 1.43 -7.44 17.59
C SER A 14 0.94 -7.68 19.02
N MET A 15 -0.09 -8.51 19.23
CA MET A 15 -0.55 -8.88 20.58
C MET A 15 0.51 -9.65 21.37
N LEU A 16 1.18 -10.61 20.74
CA LEU A 16 2.25 -11.39 21.38
C LEU A 16 3.45 -10.50 21.75
N PHE A 17 3.85 -9.60 20.85
CA PHE A 17 4.91 -8.62 21.13
C PHE A 17 4.53 -7.71 22.30
N TYR A 18 3.30 -7.17 22.29
CA TYR A 18 2.81 -6.37 23.40
C TYR A 18 2.87 -7.13 24.73
N PHE A 19 2.34 -8.36 24.75
CA PHE A 19 2.34 -9.20 25.95
C PHE A 19 3.76 -9.51 26.45
N LEU A 20 4.67 -9.93 25.57
CA LEU A 20 6.06 -10.22 25.94
C LEU A 20 6.78 -9.00 26.51
N LEU A 21 6.57 -7.83 25.91
CA LEU A 21 7.29 -6.62 26.29
C LEU A 21 6.75 -6.01 27.58
N GLU A 22 5.43 -6.01 27.78
CA GLU A 22 4.82 -5.53 29.03
C GLU A 22 5.30 -6.36 30.23
N ASN A 23 5.37 -7.68 30.08
CA ASN A 23 5.82 -8.58 31.14
C ASN A 23 7.34 -8.54 31.38
N SER A 24 8.12 -7.95 30.47
CA SER A 24 9.59 -7.95 30.55
C SER A 24 10.16 -6.78 31.36
N GLU A 25 9.36 -5.75 31.64
CA GLU A 25 9.78 -4.48 32.27
C GLU A 25 11.03 -3.83 31.63
N ILE A 26 11.35 -4.17 30.37
CA ILE A 26 12.56 -3.70 29.69
C ILE A 26 12.43 -2.21 29.37
N ARG A 27 13.32 -1.41 29.96
CA ARG A 27 13.47 0.03 29.70
C ARG A 27 14.81 0.30 29.05
N ILE A 28 14.83 1.20 28.07
CA ILE A 28 16.02 1.56 27.30
C ILE A 28 16.21 3.08 27.24
N ASN A 29 17.46 3.50 27.08
CA ASN A 29 17.80 4.89 26.77
C ASN A 29 17.78 5.04 25.25
N PHE A 30 16.79 5.77 24.74
CA PHE A 30 16.54 5.93 23.32
C PHE A 30 17.06 7.26 22.82
N HIS A 31 17.85 7.24 21.75
CA HIS A 31 18.44 8.43 21.15
C HIS A 31 17.91 8.58 19.74
N ILE A 32 17.27 9.71 19.44
CA ILE A 32 16.70 9.98 18.12
C ILE A 32 16.81 11.47 17.78
N PHE A 33 17.24 11.79 16.56
CA PHE A 33 17.40 13.17 16.06
C PHE A 33 18.13 14.11 17.04
N GLY A 34 19.20 13.63 17.68
CA GLY A 34 19.98 14.41 18.65
C GLY A 34 19.34 14.60 20.03
N SER A 35 18.14 14.07 20.25
CA SER A 35 17.47 14.05 21.56
C SER A 35 17.66 12.69 22.25
N ALA A 36 17.89 12.72 23.56
CA ALA A 36 18.00 11.53 24.41
C ALA A 36 16.75 11.41 25.29
N TYR A 37 16.13 10.24 25.26
CA TYR A 37 14.99 9.88 26.09
C TYR A 37 15.39 8.72 27.00
N GLU A 38 15.42 8.98 28.30
CA GLU A 38 15.87 8.00 29.28
C GLU A 38 14.73 7.08 29.73
N SER A 39 15.07 5.81 30.01
CA SER A 39 14.18 4.84 30.66
C SER A 39 12.83 4.64 29.96
N VAL A 40 12.83 4.70 28.63
CA VAL A 40 11.64 4.50 27.80
C VAL A 40 11.30 3.00 27.73
N PRO A 41 10.05 2.60 27.96
CA PRO A 41 9.64 1.21 27.75
C PRO A 41 9.86 0.78 26.31
N LEU A 42 10.52 -0.36 26.11
CA LEU A 42 10.87 -0.85 24.77
C LEU A 42 9.64 -1.04 23.86
N TRP A 43 8.49 -1.39 24.44
CA TRP A 43 7.24 -1.56 23.69
C TRP A 43 6.77 -0.28 22.99
N VAL A 44 7.02 0.90 23.57
CA VAL A 44 6.62 2.18 22.96
C VAL A 44 7.36 2.37 21.65
N ILE A 45 8.67 2.11 21.65
CA ILE A 45 9.53 2.28 20.48
C ILE A 45 9.12 1.29 19.40
N ILE A 46 8.94 0.02 19.77
CA ILE A 46 8.52 -1.03 18.83
C ILE A 46 7.16 -0.69 18.21
N LEU A 47 6.19 -0.27 19.02
CA LEU A 47 4.84 0.09 18.54
C LEU A 47 4.90 1.27 17.56
N VAL A 48 5.62 2.34 17.91
CA VAL A 48 5.75 3.52 17.05
C VAL A 48 6.46 3.19 15.74
N SER A 49 7.57 2.44 15.78
CA SER A 49 8.27 1.97 14.59
C SER A 49 7.39 1.10 13.71
N PHE A 50 6.59 0.22 14.32
CA PHE A 50 5.66 -0.64 13.60
C PHE A 50 4.56 0.17 12.89
N ILE A 51 3.92 1.12 13.61
CA ILE A 51 2.91 2.01 13.04
C ILE A 51 3.50 2.81 11.88
N PHE A 52 4.72 3.33 12.03
CA PHE A 52 5.40 4.10 10.98
C PHE A 52 5.70 3.24 9.74
N GLY A 53 6.22 2.02 9.95
CA GLY A 53 6.44 1.06 8.86
C GLY A 53 5.14 0.70 8.13
N PHE A 54 4.08 0.43 8.89
CA PHE A 54 2.76 0.15 8.32
C PHE A 54 2.21 1.33 7.52
N ALA A 55 2.26 2.55 8.08
CA ALA A 55 1.77 3.76 7.43
C ALA A 55 2.54 4.05 6.13
N SER A 56 3.88 3.99 6.18
CA SER A 56 4.72 4.21 4.99
C SER A 56 4.46 3.18 3.88
N SER A 57 4.34 1.89 4.24
CA SER A 57 4.00 0.84 3.28
C SER A 57 2.61 1.06 2.66
N SER A 58 1.63 1.49 3.46
CA SER A 58 0.26 1.76 3.00
C SER A 58 0.22 2.93 2.02
N ILE A 59 0.99 3.99 2.29
CA ILE A 59 1.10 5.15 1.38
C ILE A 59 1.69 4.73 0.04
N ILE A 60 2.76 3.93 0.03
CA ILE A 60 3.38 3.42 -1.20
C ILE A 60 2.37 2.58 -1.98
N GLY A 61 1.68 1.65 -1.32
CA GLY A 61 0.66 0.81 -1.96
C GLY A 61 -0.49 1.64 -2.56
N LEU A 62 -0.96 2.69 -1.88
CA LEU A 62 -1.97 3.59 -2.41
C LEU A 62 -1.51 4.32 -3.68
N ILE A 63 -0.25 4.75 -3.72
CA ILE A 63 0.33 5.40 -4.90
C ILE A 63 0.36 4.43 -6.09
N GLU A 64 0.79 3.19 -5.86
CA GLU A 64 0.85 2.16 -6.91
C GLU A 64 -0.53 1.82 -7.46
N ILE A 65 -1.52 1.62 -6.59
CA ILE A 65 -2.92 1.36 -7.00
C ILE A 65 -3.45 2.53 -7.81
N THR A 66 -3.18 3.77 -7.38
CA THR A 66 -3.63 4.96 -8.08
C THR A 66 -2.99 5.06 -9.46
N ARG A 67 -1.68 4.82 -9.58
CA ARG A 67 -0.97 4.78 -10.86
C ARG A 67 -1.53 3.69 -11.78
N ALA A 68 -1.75 2.49 -11.24
CA ALA A 68 -2.34 1.39 -12.00
C ALA A 68 -3.72 1.74 -12.54
N LYS A 69 -4.57 2.38 -11.73
CA LYS A 69 -5.92 2.82 -12.14
C LYS A 69 -5.88 3.88 -13.23
N ILE A 70 -4.96 4.85 -13.14
CA ILE A 70 -4.76 5.86 -14.18
C ILE A 70 -4.31 5.21 -15.49
N GLN A 71 -3.34 4.30 -15.43
CA GLN A 71 -2.86 3.58 -16.62
C GLN A 71 -3.96 2.74 -17.27
N LEU A 72 -4.79 2.07 -16.46
CA LEU A 72 -5.94 1.30 -16.95
C LEU A 72 -6.93 2.20 -17.70
N ASN A 73 -7.37 3.30 -17.07
CA ASN A 73 -8.29 4.25 -17.71
C ASN A 73 -7.73 4.80 -19.03
N ASN A 74 -6.42 5.09 -19.09
CA ASN A 74 -5.79 5.58 -20.31
C ASN A 74 -5.77 4.52 -21.41
N LYS A 75 -5.51 3.25 -21.06
CA LYS A 75 -5.55 2.13 -21.99
C LYS A 75 -6.96 1.88 -22.52
N GLU A 76 -7.97 1.88 -21.65
CA GLU A 76 -9.38 1.74 -22.04
C GLU A 76 -9.84 2.84 -22.98
N ARG A 77 -9.47 4.10 -22.71
CA ARG A 77 -9.74 5.22 -23.62
C ARG A 77 -9.08 5.03 -24.98
N LYS A 78 -7.84 4.54 -25.01
CA LYS A 78 -7.12 4.29 -26.27
C LYS A 78 -7.76 3.15 -27.07
N ILE A 79 -8.20 2.08 -26.40
CA ILE A 79 -8.94 0.98 -27.03
C ILE A 79 -10.20 1.51 -27.68
N LYS A 80 -11.03 2.25 -26.93
CA LYS A 80 -12.28 2.82 -27.46
C LYS A 80 -12.06 3.76 -28.65
N TYR A 81 -11.00 4.57 -28.61
CA TYR A 81 -10.63 5.43 -29.73
C TYR A 81 -10.26 4.61 -30.98
N LEU A 82 -9.43 3.59 -30.83
CA LEU A 82 -9.01 2.73 -31.94
C LEU A 82 -10.16 1.88 -32.51
N GLU A 83 -11.09 1.43 -31.65
CA GLU A 83 -12.31 0.75 -32.08
C GLU A 83 -13.19 1.65 -32.95
N ASN A 84 -13.39 2.92 -32.54
CA ASN A 84 -14.13 3.89 -33.34
C ASN A 84 -13.44 4.17 -34.69
N GLU A 85 -12.12 4.31 -34.72
CA GLU A 85 -11.35 4.54 -35.95
C GLU A 85 -11.47 3.36 -36.93
N LEU A 86 -11.45 2.13 -36.41
CA LEU A 86 -11.69 0.91 -37.18
C LEU A 86 -13.10 0.87 -37.79
N ASP A 87 -14.12 1.27 -37.02
CA ASP A 87 -15.49 1.28 -37.49
C ASP A 87 -15.76 2.38 -38.52
N GLU A 88 -15.13 3.54 -38.38
CA GLU A 88 -15.16 4.60 -39.40
C GLU A 88 -14.49 4.14 -40.70
N LEU A 89 -13.33 3.51 -40.61
CA LEU A 89 -12.62 2.98 -41.79
C LEU A 89 -13.45 1.89 -42.49
N ARG A 90 -14.10 1.00 -41.73
CA ARG A 90 -15.01 -0.02 -42.29
C ARG A 90 -16.19 0.60 -43.03
N LYS A 91 -16.79 1.67 -42.49
CA LYS A 91 -17.88 2.37 -43.17
C LYS A 91 -17.41 3.02 -44.46
N PHE A 92 -16.26 3.70 -44.43
CA PHE A 92 -15.66 4.32 -45.60
C PHE A 92 -15.40 3.30 -46.73
N LEU A 93 -14.81 2.15 -46.42
CA LEU A 93 -14.57 1.09 -47.40
C LEU A 93 -15.86 0.52 -48.01
N MET A 94 -16.94 0.43 -47.22
CA MET A 94 -18.24 -0.04 -47.74
C MET A 94 -18.95 1.00 -48.62
N GLU A 95 -18.66 2.29 -48.45
CA GLU A 95 -19.19 3.36 -49.32
C GLU A 95 -18.45 3.44 -50.67
N GLU A 96 -17.16 3.09 -50.72
CA GLU A 96 -16.38 3.05 -51.98
C GLU A 96 -16.71 1.83 -52.88
N GLU A 97 -17.25 0.74 -52.32
CA GLU A 97 -17.62 -0.47 -53.07
C GLU A 97 -19.02 -0.41 -53.72
N THR A 98 -19.83 0.62 -53.44
CA THR A 98 -21.19 0.84 -54.00
C THR A 98 -21.24 1.93 -55.06
#